data_AF-A0ABD6CFF6-F1
#
_entry.id   AF-A0ABD6CFF6-F1
#
_cell.length_a   1.000
_cell.length_b   1.000
_cell.length_c   1.000
_cell.angle_alpha   90.00
_cell.angle_beta   90.00
_cell.angle_gamma   90.00
#
_symmetry.space_group_name_H-M   'P 1'
#
loop_
_entity.id
_entity.type
_entity.pdbx_description
1 polymer ?
#
loop_
_entity_poly.entity_id
_entity_poly.type
_entity_poly.pdbx_seq_one_letter_code
_entity_poly.pdbx_strand_id
1 'polypeptide(L)'
;MSLFPTEQWLDEYKALLNESSALDDVAAGWGVGFNGAILLAITDLPLDDTTVRELPESVLADVPDSICEGLTGLTYEDAPAEIDDSVRAELPPVVQDLLTQLEKNVVGGAVYAYVELEEGTCNEAEILENPNEREVGAVIRGPCSTWQQIIDGRPTTSAVLSGDLEISGNGLLRPQYTALLQLLGDVAADVETTHLFEEPGTSFQDFVLDEAVRQPIAVQRFAYQQAAWATRMLSLF
;
A
#
# COMPACT_ATOMS: atom_id res chain seq x y z
N MET A 1 3.06 -8.69 9.68
CA MET A 1 2.20 -7.48 9.68
C MET A 1 3.05 -6.22 9.54
N SER A 2 2.91 -5.54 8.40
CA SER A 2 3.60 -4.30 8.04
C SER A 2 2.60 -3.18 7.73
N LEU A 3 3.00 -1.93 7.97
CA LEU A 3 2.11 -0.77 7.83
C LEU A 3 2.13 -0.24 6.39
N PHE A 4 1.01 -0.26 5.68
CA PHE A 4 0.94 0.37 4.36
C PHE A 4 0.65 1.88 4.49
N PRO A 5 1.33 2.79 3.76
CA PRO A 5 2.37 2.58 2.74
C PRO A 5 3.81 2.93 3.20
N THR A 6 4.32 2.27 4.25
CA THR A 6 5.68 2.53 4.80
C THR A 6 6.79 1.82 4.02
N GLU A 7 8.05 2.22 4.26
CA GLU A 7 9.25 1.56 3.71
C GLU A 7 9.29 0.08 4.12
N GLN A 8 8.92 -0.24 5.36
CA GLN A 8 8.86 -1.62 5.85
C GLN A 8 7.88 -2.49 5.03
N TRP A 9 6.71 -1.95 4.69
CA TRP A 9 5.75 -2.67 3.86
C TRP A 9 6.30 -2.91 2.44
N LEU A 10 7.02 -1.92 1.88
CA LEU A 10 7.62 -2.05 0.56
C LEU A 10 8.74 -3.09 0.53
N ASP A 11 9.53 -3.21 1.60
CA ASP A 11 10.54 -4.26 1.76
C ASP A 11 9.92 -5.67 1.78
N GLU A 12 8.81 -5.84 2.50
CA GLU A 12 8.08 -7.11 2.54
C GLU A 12 7.45 -7.44 1.17
N TYR A 13 6.87 -6.43 0.50
CA TYR A 13 6.34 -6.57 -0.85
C TYR A 13 7.44 -6.99 -1.85
N LYS A 14 8.63 -6.38 -1.79
CA LYS A 14 9.79 -6.79 -2.60
C LYS A 14 10.21 -8.23 -2.34
N ALA A 15 10.22 -8.65 -1.07
CA ALA A 15 10.56 -10.02 -0.72
C ALA A 15 9.57 -11.01 -1.36
N LEU A 16 8.27 -10.76 -1.22
CA LEU A 16 7.24 -11.62 -1.82
C LEU A 16 7.24 -11.60 -3.35
N LEU A 17 7.55 -10.47 -3.99
CA LEU A 17 7.74 -10.41 -5.45
C LEU A 17 8.83 -11.39 -5.88
N ASN A 18 9.97 -11.39 -5.19
CA ASN A 18 11.10 -12.26 -5.50
C ASN A 18 10.89 -13.73 -5.12
N GLU A 19 9.92 -14.04 -4.25
CA GLU A 19 9.51 -15.42 -3.94
C GLU A 19 8.46 -15.95 -4.93
N SER A 20 7.85 -15.06 -5.73
CA SER A 20 6.78 -15.41 -6.65
C SER A 20 7.32 -16.04 -7.94
N SER A 21 7.29 -17.37 -8.01
CA SER A 21 7.57 -18.09 -9.27
C SER A 21 6.67 -17.68 -10.46
N ALA A 22 5.49 -17.12 -10.20
CA ALA A 22 4.63 -16.60 -11.26
C ALA A 22 5.20 -15.32 -11.88
N LEU A 23 6.04 -14.57 -11.15
CA LEU A 23 6.69 -13.37 -11.65
C LEU A 23 7.72 -13.71 -12.73
N ASP A 24 8.48 -14.80 -12.55
CA ASP A 24 9.42 -15.33 -13.55
C ASP A 24 8.74 -15.56 -14.91
N ASP A 25 7.56 -16.19 -14.89
CA ASP A 25 6.81 -16.51 -16.09
C ASP A 25 6.18 -15.26 -16.73
N VAL A 26 5.53 -14.42 -15.92
CA VAL A 26 4.72 -13.32 -16.40
C VAL A 26 5.55 -12.08 -16.76
N ALA A 27 6.68 -11.87 -16.09
CA ALA A 27 7.62 -10.79 -16.39
C ALA A 27 8.79 -11.26 -17.28
N ALA A 28 8.67 -12.42 -17.94
CA ALA A 28 9.65 -12.87 -18.93
C ALA A 28 9.85 -11.81 -20.03
N GLY A 29 11.08 -11.30 -20.16
CA GLY A 29 11.43 -10.23 -21.09
C GLY A 29 10.92 -8.84 -20.71
N TRP A 30 10.34 -8.66 -19.52
CA TRP A 30 10.09 -7.34 -18.94
C TRP A 30 11.41 -6.70 -18.52
N GLY A 31 11.57 -5.39 -18.73
CA GLY A 31 12.82 -4.66 -18.48
C GLY A 31 13.95 -4.95 -19.48
N VAL A 32 13.79 -5.96 -20.35
CA VAL A 32 14.84 -6.29 -21.33
C VAL A 32 14.74 -5.36 -22.54
N GLY A 33 15.73 -4.48 -22.69
CA GLY A 33 15.80 -3.54 -23.81
C GLY A 33 14.85 -2.34 -23.72
N PHE A 34 14.24 -2.13 -22.55
CA PHE A 34 13.52 -0.92 -22.17
C PHE A 34 13.56 -0.75 -20.64
N ASN A 35 13.26 0.43 -20.12
CA ASN A 35 13.23 0.63 -18.67
C ASN A 35 12.05 -0.15 -18.04
N GLY A 36 12.36 -1.17 -17.23
CA GLY A 36 11.37 -2.01 -16.53
C GLY A 36 10.88 -1.44 -15.20
N ALA A 37 11.38 -0.28 -14.78
CA ALA A 37 10.96 0.34 -13.54
C ALA A 37 9.52 0.86 -13.62
N ILE A 38 8.81 0.64 -12.52
CA ILE A 38 7.42 1.05 -12.32
C ILE A 38 7.39 1.99 -11.13
N LEU A 39 6.70 3.12 -11.27
CA LEU A 39 6.37 4.00 -10.16
C LEU A 39 4.92 3.77 -9.74
N LEU A 40 4.70 3.39 -8.49
CA LEU A 40 3.38 3.33 -7.87
C LEU A 40 3.14 4.67 -7.16
N ALA A 41 2.23 5.48 -7.68
CA ALA A 41 1.85 6.77 -7.11
C ALA A 41 0.55 6.61 -6.31
N ILE A 42 0.69 6.62 -4.98
CA ILE A 42 -0.39 6.50 -4.00
C ILE A 42 -0.81 7.92 -3.64
N THR A 43 -1.88 8.42 -4.25
CA THR A 43 -2.34 9.80 -4.08
C THR A 43 -3.46 9.92 -3.05
N ASP A 44 -3.89 11.15 -2.76
CA ASP A 44 -5.07 11.41 -1.94
C ASP A 44 -4.98 10.74 -0.55
N LEU A 45 -3.81 10.86 0.07
CA LEU A 45 -3.60 10.42 1.45
C LEU A 45 -4.42 11.34 2.38
N PRO A 46 -5.24 10.79 3.28
CA PRO A 46 -6.13 11.58 4.16
C PRO A 46 -5.36 12.17 5.36
N LEU A 47 -4.33 12.97 5.11
CA LEU A 47 -3.41 13.46 6.14
C LEU A 47 -4.03 14.55 7.03
N ASP A 48 -5.01 15.26 6.50
CA ASP A 48 -5.78 16.32 7.13
C ASP A 48 -6.95 15.77 7.95
N ASP A 49 -7.47 14.61 7.59
CA ASP A 49 -8.59 13.97 8.29
C ASP A 49 -8.13 12.90 9.30
N THR A 50 -7.04 12.18 9.02
CA THR A 50 -6.57 11.10 9.89
C THR A 50 -5.71 11.64 11.04
N THR A 51 -6.09 11.26 12.25
CA THR A 51 -5.39 11.69 13.48
C THR A 51 -4.34 10.67 13.91
N VAL A 52 -3.31 11.12 14.63
CA VAL A 52 -2.27 10.23 15.18
C VAL A 52 -2.87 9.18 16.15
N ARG A 53 -4.04 9.44 16.72
CA ARG A 53 -4.76 8.49 17.59
C ARG A 53 -5.42 7.35 16.83
N GLU A 54 -5.68 7.52 15.54
CA GLU A 54 -6.25 6.49 14.66
C GLU A 54 -5.17 5.51 14.17
N LEU A 55 -3.93 5.67 14.63
CA LEU A 55 -2.89 4.66 14.46
C LEU A 55 -3.36 3.29 15.01
N PRO A 56 -2.96 2.19 14.35
CA PRO A 56 -3.28 0.85 14.82
C PRO A 56 -2.86 0.64 16.29
N GLU A 57 -3.68 -0.08 17.06
CA GLU A 57 -3.41 -0.32 18.49
C GLU A 57 -2.03 -0.96 18.74
N SER A 58 -1.54 -1.77 17.79
CA SER A 58 -0.19 -2.36 17.86
C SER A 58 0.94 -1.33 17.85
N VAL A 59 0.71 -0.18 17.21
CA VAL A 59 1.66 0.94 17.16
C VAL A 59 1.54 1.80 18.42
N LEU A 60 0.32 1.96 18.96
CA LEU A 60 0.04 2.79 20.12
C LEU A 60 0.25 2.08 21.48
N ALA A 61 0.45 0.76 21.51
CA ALA A 61 0.43 -0.04 22.73
C ALA A 61 1.39 0.45 23.83
N ASP A 62 2.53 1.02 23.46
CA ASP A 62 3.58 1.49 24.38
C ASP A 62 3.57 3.01 24.59
N VAL A 63 2.58 3.73 24.05
CA VAL A 63 2.49 5.19 24.20
C VAL A 63 1.92 5.55 25.58
N PRO A 64 2.59 6.41 26.37
CA PRO A 64 2.06 6.84 27.66
C PRO A 64 0.73 7.58 27.52
N ASP A 65 -0.23 7.32 28.43
CA ASP A 65 -1.56 7.96 28.42
C ASP A 65 -1.49 9.49 28.36
N SER A 66 -0.52 10.10 29.04
CA SER A 66 -0.32 11.55 29.04
C SER A 66 0.02 12.12 27.66
N ILE A 67 0.70 11.33 26.82
CA ILE A 67 1.03 11.70 25.45
C ILE A 67 -0.18 11.42 24.54
N CYS A 68 -0.87 10.29 24.74
CA CYS A 68 -2.11 9.95 24.02
C CYS A 68 -3.18 11.04 24.16
N GLU A 69 -3.33 11.67 25.33
CA GLU A 69 -4.23 12.81 25.51
C GLU A 69 -3.82 14.01 24.66
N GLY A 70 -2.52 14.34 24.63
CA GLY A 70 -1.96 15.45 23.83
C GLY A 70 -2.03 15.24 22.31
N LEU A 71 -2.05 13.99 21.84
CA LEU A 71 -2.19 13.64 20.42
C LEU A 71 -3.65 13.67 19.93
N THR A 72 -4.62 13.91 20.81
CA THR A 72 -6.04 13.85 20.46
C THR A 72 -6.43 14.99 19.52
N GLY A 73 -6.91 14.65 18.33
CA GLY A 73 -7.29 15.63 17.31
C GLY A 73 -6.11 16.21 16.53
N LEU A 74 -4.89 15.72 16.76
CA LEU A 74 -3.72 16.09 15.98
C LEU A 74 -3.69 15.27 14.68
N THR A 75 -3.82 15.95 13.56
CA THR A 75 -3.76 15.37 12.21
C THR A 75 -2.31 15.08 11.83
N TYR A 76 -2.09 14.23 10.83
CA TYR A 76 -0.73 14.02 10.31
C TYR A 76 -0.15 15.27 9.62
N GLU A 77 -1.00 16.10 9.02
CA GLU A 77 -0.56 17.37 8.41
C GLU A 77 -0.02 18.35 9.46
N ASP A 78 -0.68 18.43 10.62
CA ASP A 78 -0.31 19.36 11.69
C ASP A 78 0.79 18.82 12.62
N ALA A 79 0.99 17.50 12.64
CA ALA A 79 1.92 16.82 13.54
C ALA A 79 3.36 17.41 13.55
N PRO A 80 3.98 17.75 12.41
CA PRO A 80 5.34 18.29 12.41
C PRO A 80 5.46 19.66 13.07
N ALA A 81 4.37 20.45 13.10
CA ALA A 81 4.35 21.78 13.70
C ALA A 81 4.06 21.74 15.21
N GLU A 82 3.25 20.78 15.65
CA GLU A 82 2.76 20.67 17.03
C GLU A 82 3.60 19.69 17.88
N ILE A 83 4.26 18.70 17.28
CA ILE A 83 5.13 17.75 18.00
C ILE A 83 6.57 18.30 18.03
N ASP A 84 6.92 18.88 19.18
CA ASP A 84 8.30 19.28 19.44
C ASP A 84 9.24 18.07 19.71
N ASP A 85 10.55 18.33 19.69
CA ASP A 85 11.57 17.31 19.91
C ASP A 85 11.45 16.60 21.27
N SER A 86 10.87 17.25 22.28
CA SER A 86 10.71 16.67 23.62
C SER A 86 9.56 15.65 23.63
N VAL A 87 8.43 15.97 23.00
CA VAL A 87 7.32 15.03 22.82
C VAL A 87 7.74 13.88 21.93
N ARG A 88 8.45 14.15 20.83
CA ARG A 88 8.93 13.12 19.90
C ARG A 88 9.85 12.11 20.60
N ALA A 89 10.71 12.56 21.51
CA ALA A 89 11.61 11.68 22.26
C ALA A 89 10.91 10.72 23.24
N GLU A 90 9.72 11.09 23.72
CA GLU A 90 8.90 10.27 24.64
C GLU A 90 8.04 9.24 23.89
N LEU A 91 7.90 9.36 22.56
CA LEU A 91 7.16 8.40 21.75
C LEU A 91 7.92 7.06 21.61
N PRO A 92 7.23 5.93 21.47
CA PRO A 92 7.88 4.66 21.13
C PRO A 92 8.67 4.76 19.81
N PRO A 93 9.79 4.02 19.66
CA PRO A 93 10.61 4.07 18.45
C PRO A 93 9.83 3.80 17.15
N VAL A 94 8.85 2.91 17.21
CA VAL A 94 7.97 2.60 16.05
C VAL A 94 7.16 3.83 15.62
N VAL A 95 6.64 4.60 16.57
CA VAL A 95 5.87 5.82 16.27
C VAL A 95 6.81 6.91 15.75
N GLN A 96 8.00 7.07 16.35
CA GLN A 96 8.99 8.04 15.89
C GLN A 96 9.42 7.76 14.44
N ASP A 97 9.70 6.51 14.13
CA ASP A 97 10.11 6.06 12.80
C ASP A 97 8.99 6.30 11.78
N LEU A 98 7.75 5.95 12.12
CA LEU A 98 6.59 6.18 11.27
C LEU A 98 6.37 7.67 10.97
N LEU A 99 6.43 8.53 11.98
CA LEU A 99 6.31 9.98 11.77
C LEU A 99 7.44 10.52 10.88
N THR A 100 8.66 10.04 11.10
CA THR A 100 9.82 10.40 10.26
C THR A 100 9.62 9.98 8.80
N GLN A 101 9.13 8.75 8.58
CA GLN A 101 8.82 8.27 7.24
C GLN A 101 7.72 9.10 6.59
N LEU A 102 6.64 9.43 7.30
CA LEU A 102 5.57 10.28 6.74
C LEU A 102 6.10 11.66 6.35
N GLU A 103 6.86 12.31 7.23
CA GLU A 103 7.46 13.64 6.97
C GLU A 103 8.39 13.62 5.76
N LYS A 104 9.19 12.55 5.61
CA LYS A 104 10.17 12.38 4.55
C LYS A 104 9.53 11.97 3.21
N ASN A 105 8.61 11.02 3.25
CA ASN A 105 8.17 10.26 2.07
C ASN A 105 6.85 10.77 1.48
N VAL A 106 6.09 11.59 2.22
CA VAL A 106 4.88 12.22 1.70
C VAL A 106 5.24 13.48 0.93
N VAL A 107 4.97 13.46 -0.37
CA VAL A 107 5.27 14.56 -1.29
C VAL A 107 3.98 15.03 -1.95
N GLY A 108 3.45 16.15 -1.46
CA GLY A 108 2.21 16.74 -1.99
C GLY A 108 0.98 15.86 -1.77
N GLY A 109 0.86 15.24 -0.60
CA GLY A 109 -0.25 14.35 -0.26
C GLY A 109 -0.20 12.98 -0.94
N ALA A 110 0.97 12.58 -1.44
CA ALA A 110 1.18 11.32 -2.12
C ALA A 110 2.47 10.63 -1.68
N VAL A 111 2.51 9.31 -1.78
CA VAL A 111 3.72 8.47 -1.62
C VAL A 111 4.05 7.82 -2.96
N TYR A 112 5.34 7.77 -3.30
CA TYR A 112 5.81 7.26 -4.59
C TYR A 112 6.74 6.07 -4.37
N ALA A 113 6.23 4.86 -4.58
CA ALA A 113 7.05 3.65 -4.49
C ALA A 113 7.63 3.29 -5.86
N TYR A 114 8.96 3.32 -5.97
CA TYR A 114 9.71 2.84 -7.11
C TYR A 114 9.92 1.34 -7.00
N VAL A 115 9.69 0.61 -8.08
CA VAL A 115 9.89 -0.84 -8.17
C VAL A 115 10.62 -1.15 -9.48
N GLU A 116 11.86 -1.62 -9.37
CA GLU A 116 12.67 -2.03 -10.53
C GLU A 116 12.48 -3.52 -10.78
N LEU A 117 11.81 -3.84 -11.89
CA LEU A 117 11.58 -5.20 -12.35
C LEU A 117 12.37 -5.47 -13.63
N GLU A 118 13.11 -6.58 -13.65
CA GLU A 118 13.80 -7.08 -14.84
C GLU A 118 13.77 -8.62 -14.82
N GLU A 119 13.33 -9.23 -15.93
CA GLU A 119 13.31 -10.70 -16.12
C GLU A 119 12.76 -11.52 -14.92
N GLY A 120 11.63 -11.11 -14.34
CA GLY A 120 11.02 -11.85 -13.22
C GLY A 120 11.55 -11.49 -11.84
N THR A 121 12.60 -10.67 -11.75
CA THR A 121 13.22 -10.29 -10.49
C THR A 121 12.90 -8.83 -10.13
N CYS A 122 12.61 -8.59 -8.85
CA CYS A 122 12.53 -7.26 -8.27
C CYS A 122 13.89 -6.87 -7.67
N ASN A 123 14.68 -6.13 -8.44
CA ASN A 123 16.05 -5.72 -8.09
C ASN A 123 16.05 -4.68 -6.96
N GLU A 124 15.17 -3.69 -7.08
CA GLU A 124 15.07 -2.55 -6.18
C GLU A 124 13.61 -2.23 -5.90
N ALA A 125 13.30 -1.87 -4.66
CA ALA A 125 12.03 -1.28 -4.28
C ALA A 125 12.32 -0.22 -3.21
N GLU A 126 11.93 1.02 -3.45
CA GLU A 126 12.26 2.16 -2.58
C GLU A 126 11.15 3.22 -2.66
N ILE A 127 10.90 3.94 -1.56
CA ILE A 127 10.04 5.12 -1.59
C ILE A 127 10.86 6.34 -1.99
N LEU A 128 10.44 7.04 -3.03
CA LEU A 128 11.13 8.22 -3.55
C LEU A 128 10.65 9.50 -2.86
N GLU A 129 11.60 10.30 -2.38
CA GLU A 129 11.37 11.68 -1.89
C GLU A 129 11.04 12.66 -3.02
N ASN A 130 11.33 12.28 -4.28
CA ASN A 130 10.96 13.04 -5.45
C ASN A 130 10.49 12.10 -6.58
N PRO A 131 9.24 12.23 -7.06
CA PRO A 131 8.69 11.34 -8.09
C PRO A 131 9.42 11.42 -9.44
N ASN A 132 10.20 12.48 -9.68
CA ASN A 132 10.95 12.67 -10.92
C ASN A 132 12.44 12.39 -10.79
N GLU A 133 12.91 11.86 -9.65
CA GLU A 133 14.33 11.57 -9.42
C GLU A 133 14.83 10.43 -10.31
N ARG A 134 13.98 9.43 -10.56
CA ARG A 134 14.30 8.24 -11.35
C ARG A 134 13.48 8.22 -12.63
N GLU A 135 14.11 7.85 -13.73
CA GLU A 135 13.38 7.55 -14.96
C GLU A 135 12.66 6.21 -14.80
N VAL A 136 11.39 6.15 -15.22
CA VAL A 136 10.56 4.94 -15.10
C VAL A 136 9.90 4.60 -16.43
N GLY A 137 9.70 3.30 -16.69
CA GLY A 137 9.03 2.82 -17.90
C GLY A 137 7.50 2.91 -17.83
N ALA A 138 6.95 2.91 -16.63
CA ALA A 138 5.53 3.09 -16.38
C ALA A 138 5.26 3.73 -15.02
N VAL A 139 4.12 4.42 -14.93
CA VAL A 139 3.55 4.97 -13.70
C VAL A 139 2.15 4.40 -13.54
N ILE A 140 1.86 3.83 -12.38
CA ILE A 140 0.51 3.43 -11.97
C ILE A 140 0.09 4.39 -10.86
N ARG A 141 -0.97 5.16 -11.09
CA ARG A 141 -1.42 6.22 -10.20
C ARG A 141 -2.86 5.97 -9.75
N GLY A 142 -3.13 6.19 -8.48
CA GLY A 142 -4.50 6.20 -7.96
C GLY A 142 -4.57 6.57 -6.48
N PRO A 143 -5.78 6.83 -5.97
CA PRO A 143 -5.98 7.26 -4.60
C PRO A 143 -5.64 6.15 -3.60
N CYS A 144 -5.24 6.51 -2.39
CA CYS A 144 -4.85 5.60 -1.33
C CYS A 144 -5.91 4.53 -1.06
N SER A 145 -7.18 4.94 -1.03
CA SER A 145 -8.34 4.05 -0.94
C SER A 145 -8.35 2.93 -1.98
N THR A 146 -8.03 3.23 -3.24
CA THR A 146 -8.00 2.22 -4.30
C THR A 146 -6.85 1.24 -4.09
N TRP A 147 -5.69 1.70 -3.62
CA TRP A 147 -4.57 0.83 -3.28
C TRP A 147 -4.89 -0.08 -2.09
N GLN A 148 -5.53 0.44 -1.05
CA GLN A 148 -5.99 -0.35 0.09
C GLN A 148 -6.97 -1.44 -0.35
N GLN A 149 -7.94 -1.10 -1.20
CA GLN A 149 -8.86 -2.10 -1.76
C GLN A 149 -8.13 -3.19 -2.55
N ILE A 150 -7.08 -2.85 -3.32
CA ILE A 150 -6.28 -3.84 -4.06
C ILE A 150 -5.52 -4.76 -3.10
N ILE A 151 -4.91 -4.20 -2.07
CA ILE A 151 -4.24 -4.97 -1.00
C ILE A 151 -5.27 -5.86 -0.26
N ASP A 152 -6.50 -5.40 -0.11
CA ASP A 152 -7.60 -6.19 0.46
C ASP A 152 -8.21 -7.20 -0.54
N GLY A 153 -7.64 -7.33 -1.74
CA GLY A 153 -7.97 -8.36 -2.73
C GLY A 153 -8.84 -7.91 -3.90
N ARG A 154 -9.11 -6.61 -4.06
CA ARG A 154 -9.73 -6.06 -5.28
C ARG A 154 -8.80 -6.34 -6.47
N PRO A 155 -9.28 -6.95 -7.56
CA PRO A 155 -8.44 -7.19 -8.73
C PRO A 155 -7.90 -5.88 -9.33
N THR A 156 -6.59 -5.74 -9.49
CA THR A 156 -5.94 -4.55 -10.09
C THR A 156 -6.49 -4.21 -11.46
N THR A 157 -6.77 -5.23 -12.26
CA THR A 157 -7.39 -5.08 -13.58
C THR A 157 -8.77 -4.41 -13.52
N SER A 158 -9.56 -4.70 -12.48
CA SER A 158 -10.86 -4.05 -12.26
C SER A 158 -10.69 -2.57 -11.94
N ALA A 159 -9.73 -2.21 -11.09
CA ALA A 159 -9.42 -0.82 -10.76
C ALA A 159 -8.98 -0.02 -12.00
N VAL A 160 -8.20 -0.62 -12.90
CA VAL A 160 -7.83 0.03 -14.16
C VAL A 160 -9.03 0.17 -15.11
N LEU A 161 -9.85 -0.87 -15.27
CA LEU A 161 -11.01 -0.83 -16.18
C LEU A 161 -12.07 0.17 -15.74
N SER A 162 -12.22 0.37 -14.43
CA SER A 162 -13.12 1.37 -13.85
C SER A 162 -12.57 2.80 -13.92
N GLY A 163 -11.26 2.95 -14.15
CA GLY A 163 -10.57 4.24 -14.18
C GLY A 163 -10.07 4.72 -12.81
N ASP A 164 -10.19 3.89 -11.77
CA ASP A 164 -9.70 4.19 -10.42
C ASP A 164 -8.17 4.11 -10.33
N LEU A 165 -7.55 3.28 -11.19
CA LEU A 165 -6.10 3.27 -11.44
C LEU A 165 -5.78 3.78 -12.85
N GLU A 166 -4.98 4.83 -12.91
CA GLU A 166 -4.43 5.41 -14.13
C GLU A 166 -3.07 4.79 -14.44
N ILE A 167 -2.86 4.29 -15.66
CA ILE A 167 -1.55 3.82 -16.13
C ILE A 167 -1.01 4.77 -17.18
N SER A 168 0.20 5.27 -16.95
CA SER A 168 0.96 6.09 -17.89
C SER A 168 2.31 5.45 -18.24
N GLY A 169 2.86 5.79 -19.41
CA GLY A 169 4.12 5.24 -19.89
C GLY A 169 3.96 4.04 -20.84
N ASN A 170 5.06 3.67 -21.50
CA ASN A 170 5.02 2.75 -22.64
C ASN A 170 5.21 1.28 -22.26
N GLY A 171 5.66 1.00 -21.02
CA GLY A 171 5.92 -0.37 -20.54
C GLY A 171 4.63 -1.16 -20.35
N LEU A 172 3.72 -0.70 -19.49
CA LEU A 172 2.58 -1.48 -19.00
C LEU A 172 1.32 -1.45 -19.88
N LEU A 173 1.21 -0.51 -20.82
CA LEU A 173 0.01 -0.37 -21.68
C LEU A 173 -0.10 -1.46 -22.76
N ARG A 174 0.87 -2.37 -22.87
CA ARG A 174 0.80 -3.46 -23.83
C ARG A 174 -0.09 -4.59 -23.29
N PRO A 175 -1.03 -5.14 -24.08
CA PRO A 175 -1.93 -6.20 -23.63
C PRO A 175 -1.23 -7.42 -23.02
N GLN A 176 0.00 -7.72 -23.44
CA GLN A 176 0.78 -8.82 -22.88
C GLN A 176 1.16 -8.64 -21.40
N TYR A 177 1.16 -7.42 -20.87
CA TYR A 177 1.61 -7.12 -19.51
C TYR A 177 0.46 -6.86 -18.53
N THR A 178 -0.79 -7.06 -18.96
CA THR A 178 -1.95 -7.05 -18.05
C THR A 178 -1.85 -8.15 -16.98
N ALA A 179 -1.28 -9.30 -17.33
CA ALA A 179 -1.01 -10.36 -16.37
C ALA A 179 0.00 -9.93 -15.30
N LEU A 180 1.03 -9.16 -15.68
CA LEU A 180 2.03 -8.62 -14.75
C LEU A 180 1.35 -7.68 -13.76
N LEU A 181 0.54 -6.74 -14.26
CA LEU A 181 -0.21 -5.83 -13.41
C LEU A 181 -1.11 -6.55 -12.38
N GLN A 182 -1.82 -7.59 -12.81
CA GLN A 182 -2.65 -8.38 -11.89
C GLN A 182 -1.78 -9.10 -10.86
N LEU A 183 -0.64 -9.66 -11.28
CA LEU A 183 0.28 -10.34 -10.38
C LEU A 183 0.86 -9.39 -9.32
N LEU A 184 1.22 -8.15 -9.70
CA LEU A 184 1.71 -7.15 -8.75
C LEU A 184 0.67 -6.87 -7.64
N GLY A 185 -0.60 -6.72 -8.00
CA GLY A 185 -1.66 -6.56 -6.99
C GLY A 185 -1.94 -7.82 -6.17
N ASP A 186 -1.90 -9.00 -6.81
CA ASP A 186 -2.05 -10.28 -6.08
C ASP A 186 -0.93 -10.45 -5.04
N VAL A 187 0.32 -10.11 -5.37
CA VAL A 187 1.45 -10.14 -4.43
C VAL A 187 1.29 -9.07 -3.34
N ALA A 188 0.81 -7.87 -3.68
CA ALA A 188 0.54 -6.83 -2.69
C ALA A 188 -0.52 -7.27 -1.69
N ALA A 189 -1.53 -8.02 -2.13
CA ALA A 189 -2.57 -8.58 -1.27
C ALA A 189 -2.10 -9.77 -0.40
N ASP A 190 -0.98 -10.39 -0.75
CA ASP A 190 -0.36 -11.45 0.05
C ASP A 190 0.55 -10.89 1.17
N VAL A 191 0.89 -9.60 1.14
CA VAL A 191 1.59 -8.92 2.24
C VAL A 191 0.67 -8.85 3.46
N GLU A 192 1.13 -9.30 4.62
CA GLU A 192 0.38 -9.13 5.86
C GLU A 192 0.29 -7.64 6.21
N THR A 193 -0.82 -6.99 5.85
CA THR A 193 -0.92 -5.53 5.87
C THR A 193 -1.83 -5.03 6.99
N THR A 194 -1.40 -3.95 7.63
CA THR A 194 -2.28 -3.05 8.37
C THR A 194 -2.28 -1.69 7.66
N HIS A 195 -3.45 -1.16 7.33
CA HIS A 195 -3.57 0.14 6.69
C HIS A 195 -3.34 1.25 7.71
N LEU A 196 -2.45 2.19 7.38
CA LEU A 196 -2.17 3.34 8.23
C LEU A 196 -3.34 4.33 8.28
N PHE A 197 -4.03 4.47 7.15
CA PHE A 197 -5.18 5.36 7.00
C PHE A 197 -6.43 4.49 6.96
N GLU A 198 -7.32 4.61 7.95
CA GLU A 198 -8.61 3.94 7.88
C GLU A 198 -9.53 4.70 6.92
N GLU A 199 -10.24 4.01 6.03
CA GLU A 199 -11.32 4.66 5.31
C GLU A 199 -12.40 5.10 6.30
N PRO A 200 -12.95 6.33 6.19
CA PRO A 200 -14.12 6.73 6.94
C PRO A 200 -15.33 5.88 6.50
N GLY A 201 -15.49 4.73 7.15
CA GLY A 201 -16.76 4.00 7.22
C GLY A 201 -17.32 3.45 5.92
N THR A 202 -16.52 2.88 5.02
CA THR A 202 -17.07 1.90 4.08
C THR A 202 -17.31 0.61 4.86
N SER A 203 -18.51 0.49 5.44
CA SER A 203 -19.01 -0.76 6.02
C SER A 203 -18.73 -1.91 5.04
N PHE A 204 -18.27 -3.06 5.54
CA PHE A 204 -18.16 -4.30 4.75
C PHE A 204 -19.42 -4.58 3.90
N GLN A 205 -20.59 -4.15 4.39
CA GLN A 205 -21.85 -4.26 3.66
C GLN A 205 -21.90 -3.34 2.43
N ASP A 206 -21.37 -2.12 2.51
CA ASP A 206 -21.34 -1.16 1.39
C ASP A 206 -20.34 -1.59 0.31
N PHE A 207 -19.16 -2.11 0.69
CA PHE A 207 -18.22 -2.72 -0.27
C PHE A 207 -18.84 -3.95 -0.95
N VAL A 208 -19.43 -4.89 -0.19
CA VAL A 208 -20.08 -6.08 -0.76
C VAL A 208 -21.26 -5.69 -1.65
N LEU A 209 -22.03 -4.65 -1.30
CA LEU A 209 -23.13 -4.17 -2.11
C LEU A 209 -22.64 -3.50 -3.41
N ASP A 210 -21.61 -2.66 -3.37
CA ASP A 210 -21.06 -2.00 -4.56
C ASP A 210 -20.33 -3.00 -5.49
N GLU A 211 -19.58 -3.95 -4.92
CA GLU A 211 -18.86 -4.99 -5.68
C GLU A 211 -19.80 -6.08 -6.21
N ALA A 212 -20.82 -6.50 -5.46
CA ALA A 212 -21.84 -7.45 -5.96
C ALA A 212 -22.69 -6.86 -7.09
N VAL A 213 -22.80 -5.53 -7.16
CA VAL A 213 -23.43 -4.81 -8.28
C VAL A 213 -22.48 -4.72 -9.49
N ARG A 214 -21.16 -4.67 -9.28
CA ARG A 214 -20.15 -4.48 -10.34
C ARG A 214 -19.55 -5.77 -10.93
N GLN A 215 -19.13 -6.76 -10.12
CA GLN A 215 -18.55 -8.04 -10.58
C GLN A 215 -18.68 -9.17 -9.52
N PRO A 216 -19.25 -10.34 -9.85
CA PRO A 216 -19.48 -11.42 -8.87
C PRO A 216 -18.23 -12.26 -8.48
N ILE A 217 -17.08 -12.07 -9.13
CA ILE A 217 -15.90 -12.95 -8.96
C ILE A 217 -15.04 -12.56 -7.75
N ALA A 218 -14.91 -11.26 -7.43
CA ALA A 218 -14.12 -10.78 -6.29
C ALA A 218 -14.68 -11.26 -4.95
N VAL A 219 -16.02 -11.28 -4.82
CA VAL A 219 -16.74 -11.79 -3.63
C VAL A 219 -16.40 -13.25 -3.33
N GLN A 220 -16.16 -14.08 -4.35
CA GLN A 220 -15.83 -15.49 -4.16
C GLN A 220 -14.39 -15.71 -3.64
N ARG A 221 -13.43 -14.87 -4.05
CA ARG A 221 -12.02 -15.00 -3.65
C ARG A 221 -11.81 -14.49 -2.21
N PHE A 222 -12.47 -13.39 -1.84
CA PHE A 222 -12.44 -12.84 -0.47
C PHE A 222 -13.11 -13.78 0.55
N ALA A 223 -14.25 -14.39 0.20
CA ALA A 223 -14.89 -15.40 1.04
C ALA A 223 -13.99 -16.63 1.27
N TYR A 224 -13.15 -16.98 0.28
CA TYR A 224 -12.19 -18.08 0.39
C TYR A 224 -11.00 -17.73 1.30
N GLN A 225 -10.52 -16.49 1.26
CA GLN A 225 -9.44 -16.01 2.14
C GLN A 225 -9.90 -15.92 3.60
N GLN A 226 -11.10 -15.41 3.89
CA GLN A 226 -11.66 -15.45 5.26
C GLN A 226 -11.84 -16.88 5.78
N ALA A 227 -12.28 -17.81 4.92
CA ALA A 227 -12.38 -19.22 5.31
C ALA A 227 -11.00 -19.83 5.60
N ALA A 228 -9.96 -19.47 4.84
CA ALA A 228 -8.59 -19.90 5.09
C ALA A 228 -8.01 -19.32 6.40
N TRP A 229 -8.28 -18.04 6.70
CA TRP A 229 -7.88 -17.37 7.95
C TRP A 229 -8.59 -17.96 9.17
N ALA A 230 -9.90 -18.17 9.10
CA ALA A 230 -10.67 -18.83 10.16
C ALA A 230 -10.19 -20.27 10.39
N THR A 231 -9.81 -20.98 9.33
CA THR A 231 -9.26 -22.34 9.43
C THR A 231 -7.86 -22.33 10.07
N ARG A 232 -7.00 -21.35 9.76
CA ARG A 232 -5.68 -21.16 10.38
C ARG A 232 -5.78 -20.83 11.88
N MET A 233 -6.73 -19.98 12.28
CA MET A 233 -6.99 -19.66 13.69
C MET A 233 -7.57 -20.84 14.48
N LEU A 234 -8.41 -21.67 13.86
CA LEU A 234 -8.95 -22.88 14.48
C LEU A 234 -7.92 -24.02 14.61
N SER A 235 -6.86 -24.02 13.81
CA SER A 235 -5.75 -24.99 13.90
C SER A 235 -4.69 -24.65 14.95
N LEU A 236 -4.84 -23.54 15.68
CA LEU A 236 -3.95 -23.11 16.79
C LEU A 236 -4.57 -23.33 18.19
N PHE A 237 -5.70 -24.03 18.27
CA PHE A 237 -6.30 -24.54 19.51
C PHE A 237 -6.46 -26.07 19.46
#